data_AF-A0A529XPP9-F1
#
_entry.id   AF-A0A529XPP9-F1
#
_cell.length_a   1.000
_cell.length_b   1.000
_cell.length_c   1.000
_cell.angle_alpha   90.00
_cell.angle_beta   90.00
_cell.angle_gamma   90.00
#
_symmetry.space_group_name_H-M   'P 1'
#
loop_
_entity.id
_entity.type
_entity.pdbx_description
1 polymer ?
#
loop_
_entity_poly.entity_id
_entity_poly.type
_entity_poly.pdbx_seq_one_letter_code
_entity_poly.pdbx_strand_id
1 'polypeptide(L)'
;LTQRPELFGAVIIDVPLLDMLRYTELPPGASWIAEYGDPSKPEEAAWLSAYSPYQHVAENVVYPPVLLMTSTADDRVHPGHARKMA
;
A
#
# COMPACT_ATOMS: atom_id res chain seq x y z
N LEU A 1 5.00 5.47 -7.59
CA LEU A 1 3.67 5.64 -8.20
C LEU A 1 2.96 6.90 -7.71
N THR A 2 2.57 6.99 -6.43
CA THR A 2 1.67 8.06 -5.94
C THR A 2 2.32 9.42 -5.68
N GLN A 3 3.63 9.48 -5.41
CA GLN A 3 4.30 10.74 -5.08
C GLN A 3 4.87 11.49 -6.31
N ARG A 4 5.47 10.75 -7.24
CA ARG A 4 6.17 11.29 -8.44
C ARG A 4 5.89 10.45 -9.68
N PRO A 5 4.62 10.33 -10.12
CA PRO A 5 4.23 9.45 -11.24
C PRO A 5 4.92 9.80 -12.56
N GLU A 6 5.21 11.07 -12.78
CA GLU A 6 5.79 11.61 -14.02
C GLU A 6 7.24 11.18 -14.27
N LEU A 7 7.92 10.62 -13.26
CA LEU A 7 9.29 10.13 -13.38
C LEU A 7 9.37 8.72 -14.00
N PHE A 8 8.25 8.04 -14.19
CA PHE A 8 8.22 6.64 -14.59
C PHE A 8 7.42 6.45 -15.89
N GLY A 9 7.93 5.61 -16.80
CA GLY A 9 7.20 5.23 -18.02
C GLY A 9 6.22 4.06 -17.83
N ALA A 10 6.43 3.23 -16.81
CA ALA A 10 5.56 2.15 -16.36
C ALA A 10 5.98 1.71 -14.94
N VAL A 11 5.08 1.05 -14.20
CA VAL A 11 5.38 0.49 -12.86
C VAL A 11 4.84 -0.93 -12.75
N ILE A 12 5.68 -1.86 -12.29
CA ILE A 12 5.26 -3.20 -11.86
C ILE A 12 5.26 -3.23 -10.33
N ILE A 13 4.16 -3.64 -9.73
CA ILE A 13 3.98 -3.73 -8.27
C ILE A 13 3.58 -5.18 -7.96
N ASP A 14 4.46 -5.94 -7.32
CA ASP A 14 4.27 -7.37 -7.04
C ASP A 14 4.22 -7.64 -5.53
N VAL A 15 3.20 -8.39 -5.10
CA VAL A 15 2.91 -8.77 -3.70
C VAL A 15 3.00 -7.58 -2.70
N PRO A 16 2.21 -6.50 -2.90
CA PRO A 16 2.51 -5.23 -2.26
C PRO A 16 1.79 -4.97 -0.92
N LEU A 17 2.44 -4.19 -0.05
CA LEU A 17 1.85 -3.58 1.14
C LEU A 17 1.45 -2.12 0.82
N LEU A 18 0.16 -1.83 0.62
CA LEU A 18 -0.29 -0.54 0.07
C LEU A 18 -1.24 0.26 0.96
N ASP A 19 -1.96 -0.41 1.86
CA ASP A 19 -2.91 0.25 2.76
C ASP A 19 -2.32 0.23 4.17
N MET A 20 -1.47 1.21 4.43
CA MET A 20 -0.73 1.30 5.69
C MET A 20 -1.61 1.65 6.88
N LEU A 21 -2.87 2.08 6.67
CA LEU A 21 -3.79 2.35 7.78
C LEU A 21 -4.58 1.11 8.22
N ARG A 22 -4.56 0.03 7.43
CA ARG A 22 -5.25 -1.23 7.76
C ARG A 22 -4.39 -2.47 7.62
N TYR A 23 -3.10 -2.32 7.34
CA TYR A 23 -2.24 -3.47 7.08
C TYR A 23 -2.17 -4.44 8.28
N THR A 24 -2.32 -3.94 9.51
CA THR A 24 -2.36 -4.77 10.73
C THR A 24 -3.62 -5.63 10.85
N GLU A 25 -4.72 -5.24 10.19
CA GLU A 25 -5.98 -5.98 10.16
C GLU A 25 -6.00 -7.08 9.08
N LEU A 26 -4.99 -7.11 8.21
CA LEU A 26 -4.85 -8.06 7.13
C LEU A 26 -3.73 -9.05 7.49
N PRO A 27 -4.04 -10.32 7.84
CA PRO A 27 -3.03 -11.25 8.32
C PRO A 27 -1.95 -11.52 7.27
N PRO A 28 -0.69 -11.71 7.70
CA PRO A 28 -0.11 -11.59 9.05
C PRO A 28 0.43 -10.17 9.38
N GLY A 29 -0.14 -9.10 8.80
CA GLY A 29 0.46 -7.77 8.82
C GLY A 29 0.75 -7.16 10.19
N ALA A 30 0.05 -7.56 11.26
CA ALA A 30 0.37 -7.16 12.63
C ALA A 30 1.82 -7.51 13.05
N SER A 31 2.46 -8.50 12.43
CA SER A 31 3.85 -8.86 12.70
C SER A 31 4.88 -7.80 12.30
N TRP A 32 4.50 -6.79 11.50
CA TRP A 32 5.40 -5.72 11.06
C TRP A 32 5.23 -4.38 11.80
N ILE A 33 4.44 -4.36 12.88
CA ILE A 33 4.23 -3.15 13.70
C ILE A 33 5.54 -2.57 14.22
N ALA A 34 6.51 -3.41 14.59
CA ALA A 34 7.79 -2.94 15.08
C ALA A 34 8.59 -2.13 14.05
N GLU A 35 8.35 -2.36 12.74
CA GLU A 35 9.04 -1.68 11.65
C GLU A 35 8.26 -0.44 11.16
N TYR A 36 6.96 -0.60 10.89
CA TYR A 36 6.17 0.46 10.28
C TYR A 36 5.42 1.34 11.29
N GLY A 37 5.07 0.76 12.44
CA GLY A 37 4.19 1.37 13.43
C GLY A 37 2.77 0.80 13.43
N ASP A 38 2.01 1.18 14.44
CA ASP A 38 0.66 0.73 14.77
C ASP A 38 -0.38 1.78 14.35
N PRO A 39 -1.20 1.52 13.30
CA PRO A 39 -2.23 2.44 12.85
C PRO A 39 -3.30 2.77 13.91
N SER A 40 -3.41 1.97 14.98
CA SER A 40 -4.36 2.24 16.07
C SER A 40 -3.91 3.39 16.98
N LYS A 41 -2.63 3.77 16.92
CA LYS A 41 -2.06 4.88 17.68
C LYS A 41 -2.04 6.14 16.81
N PRO A 42 -2.67 7.27 17.24
CA PRO A 42 -2.80 8.46 16.40
C PRO A 42 -1.48 9.06 15.90
N GLU A 43 -0.44 9.04 16.73
CA GLU A 43 0.89 9.53 16.35
C GLU A 43 1.49 8.68 15.22
N GLU A 44 1.39 7.35 15.35
CA GLU A 44 1.94 6.41 14.37
C GLU A 44 1.13 6.41 13.08
N ALA A 45 -0.19 6.47 13.20
CA ALA A 45 -1.11 6.64 12.07
C ALA A 45 -0.81 7.91 11.26
N ALA A 46 -0.30 8.99 11.88
CA ALA A 46 0.00 10.23 11.18
C ALA A 46 1.14 10.04 10.16
N TRP A 47 2.25 9.38 10.53
CA TRP A 47 3.33 9.12 9.56
C TRP A 47 2.96 8.04 8.56
N LEU A 48 2.24 6.99 8.99
CA LEU A 48 1.76 5.94 8.10
C LEU A 48 0.85 6.52 7.02
N SER A 49 -0.09 7.39 7.44
CA SER A 49 -0.96 8.11 6.53
C SER A 49 -0.15 8.91 5.52
N ALA A 50 0.86 9.66 5.96
CA ALA A 50 1.64 10.57 5.11
C ALA A 50 2.29 9.93 3.87
N TYR A 51 2.51 8.61 3.86
CA TYR A 51 3.05 7.92 2.69
C TYR A 51 2.19 6.76 2.17
N SER A 52 1.11 6.40 2.85
CA SER A 52 0.32 5.22 2.51
C SER A 52 -0.18 5.30 1.06
N PRO A 53 0.26 4.40 0.16
CA PRO A 53 -0.08 4.49 -1.26
C PRO A 53 -1.58 4.51 -1.53
N TYR A 54 -2.34 3.67 -0.82
CA TYR A 54 -3.79 3.55 -1.03
C TYR A 54 -4.54 4.86 -0.77
N GLN A 55 -4.14 5.63 0.24
CA GLN A 55 -4.74 6.92 0.57
C GLN A 55 -4.25 8.07 -0.33
N HIS A 56 -3.19 7.86 -1.11
CA HIS A 56 -2.53 8.89 -1.93
C HIS A 56 -2.79 8.75 -3.44
N VAL A 57 -3.79 7.96 -3.84
CA VAL A 57 -4.29 7.98 -5.22
C VAL A 57 -5.18 9.20 -5.39
N ALA A 58 -4.90 10.01 -6.42
CA ALA A 58 -5.62 11.25 -6.70
C ALA A 58 -6.28 11.21 -8.08
N GLU A 59 -7.53 11.67 -8.18
CA GLU A 59 -8.35 11.61 -9.40
C GLU A 59 -7.77 12.43 -10.56
N ASN A 60 -7.08 13.52 -10.27
CA ASN A 60 -6.58 14.48 -11.27
C ASN A 60 -5.08 14.28 -11.60
N VAL A 61 -4.58 13.06 -11.45
CA VAL A 61 -3.17 12.72 -11.70
C VAL A 61 -3.08 11.69 -12.82
N VAL A 62 -2.25 11.97 -13.83
CA VAL A 62 -1.94 11.01 -14.89
C VAL A 62 -0.88 10.04 -14.36
N TYR A 63 -1.30 8.81 -14.08
CA TYR A 63 -0.40 7.74 -13.67
C TYR A 63 0.19 7.02 -14.89
N PRO A 64 1.43 6.52 -14.80
CA PRO A 64 1.98 5.63 -15.82
C PRO A 64 1.20 4.30 -15.86
N PRO A 65 1.28 3.52 -16.95
CA PRO A 65 0.76 2.15 -16.97
C PRO A 65 1.27 1.33 -15.77
N VAL A 66 0.34 0.65 -15.08
CA VAL A 66 0.64 -0.15 -13.90
C VAL A 66 0.24 -1.61 -14.13
N LEU A 67 1.13 -2.52 -13.76
CA LEU A 67 0.82 -3.94 -13.57
C LEU A 67 0.88 -4.26 -12.07
N LEU A 68 -0.27 -4.52 -11.47
CA LEU A 68 -0.40 -5.01 -10.10
C LEU A 68 -0.47 -6.55 -10.11
N MET A 69 0.44 -7.19 -9.39
CA MET A 69 0.54 -8.63 -9.26
C MET A 69 0.39 -9.05 -7.80
N THR A 70 -0.35 -10.14 -7.58
CA THR A 70 -0.56 -10.75 -6.27
C THR A 70 -1.00 -12.20 -6.46
N SER A 71 -1.06 -12.97 -5.37
CA SER A 71 -1.57 -14.34 -5.35
C SER A 71 -2.75 -14.43 -4.39
N THR A 72 -3.80 -15.15 -4.80
CA THR A 72 -4.95 -15.43 -3.92
C THR A 72 -4.59 -16.38 -2.78
N ALA A 73 -3.47 -17.11 -2.91
CA ALA A 73 -2.94 -18.04 -1.93
C ALA A 73 -1.79 -17.45 -1.10
N ASP A 74 -1.49 -16.16 -1.26
CA ASP A 74 -0.46 -15.50 -0.45
C ASP A 74 -0.93 -15.39 1.01
N ASP A 75 -0.16 -16.01 1.90
CA ASP A 75 -0.39 -16.04 3.34
C ASP A 75 0.56 -15.12 4.11
N ARG A 76 1.35 -14.30 3.40
CA ARG A 76 2.33 -13.36 3.96
C ARG A 76 1.95 -11.91 3.73
N VAL A 77 1.51 -11.54 2.54
CA VAL A 77 1.01 -10.20 2.23
C VAL A 77 -0.39 -10.37 1.64
N HIS A 78 -1.39 -10.01 2.43
CA HIS A 78 -2.77 -10.25 2.04
C HIS A 78 -3.11 -9.59 0.68
N PRO A 79 -3.69 -10.33 -0.29
CA PRO A 79 -3.96 -9.81 -1.65
C PRO A 79 -4.95 -8.63 -1.68
N GLY A 80 -5.62 -8.37 -0.56
CA GLY A 80 -6.48 -7.20 -0.36
C GLY A 80 -5.77 -5.86 -0.64
N HIS A 81 -4.46 -5.76 -0.42
CA HIS A 81 -3.71 -4.54 -0.75
C HIS A 81 -3.73 -4.25 -2.24
N ALA A 82 -3.34 -5.22 -3.07
CA ALA A 82 -3.35 -5.07 -4.53
C ALA A 82 -4.77 -4.86 -5.06
N ARG A 83 -5.76 -5.62 -4.55
CA ARG A 83 -7.16 -5.53 -4.99
C ARG A 83 -7.83 -4.20 -4.68
N LYS A 84 -7.48 -3.55 -3.57
CA LYS A 84 -8.02 -2.23 -3.22
C LYS A 84 -7.45 -1.11 -4.07
N MET A 85 -6.20 -1.28 -4.53
CA MET A 85 -5.49 -0.27 -5.33
C MET A 85 -5.88 -0.29 -6.82
N ALA A 86 -6.28 -1.46 -7.33
CA ALA A 86 -6.68 -1.67 -8.72
C ALA A 86 -8.09 -1.12 -9.00
#